data_AF-A0A3M1QN51-F1
#
_entry.id   AF-A0A3M1QN51-F1
#
_cell.length_a   1.000
_cell.length_b   1.000
_cell.length_c   1.000
_cell.angle_alpha   90.00
_cell.angle_beta   90.00
_cell.angle_gamma   90.00
#
_symmetry.space_group_name_H-M   'P 1'
#
loop_
_entity.id
_entity.type
_entity.pdbx_description
1 polymer ?
#
loop_
_entity_poly.entity_id
_entity_poly.type
_entity_poly.pdbx_seq_one_letter_code
_entity_poly.pdbx_strand_id
1 'polypeptide(L)'
;MKHKPKMLVLVLVIALPILVGHVAGQTIDDSDIARTAFAAADAVCGQTTRNQACYGHILVDAVPFTDADNFVFDNAGDTIDVARLQSLRLHGMDSDAGVWGVALMRLQANLPSSQPEDVTLLAFGDVEFENAVVAAEPIEVTAATRQNLNVRVGPTTQLSVIGTIAPGESVMAVERLADSSWLRVLLPESEIAGWVRSDLVTSDDDITTLRVAEARSQFFRPMQAFFFNAGENDADVQAIPDNGFIIQTPEGVGEVNFLINEVNIQLGSTVFFTGQAGKEMIVRTLEGHATVTANGVSYTAFAGSQLSVPLTEDNTPAGSPTHPEPYDTNEVDNLPIEALNREITAAPPLSQDEINALQQEQFTNNGNPDAPGQAGSAPGLSGETPGQSGALPPGQAGTTPGQSGNNPGRGNGNSNGNSNGNGNGNSNGNGNGNSNGNGNSNGNGNGNSNGNSNGNSNGNGNGNNK
;
A
#
# COMPACT_ATOMS: atom_id res chain seq x y z
N MET A 1 -7.62 19.18 -113.34
CA MET A 1 -6.82 18.33 -112.43
C MET A 1 -5.66 19.16 -111.86
N LYS A 2 -5.79 19.63 -110.62
CA LYS A 2 -4.70 20.22 -109.82
C LYS A 2 -4.99 19.86 -108.35
N HIS A 3 -4.13 19.04 -107.76
CA HIS A 3 -4.20 18.63 -106.36
C HIS A 3 -4.09 19.85 -105.43
N LYS A 4 -5.06 20.01 -104.51
CA LYS A 4 -4.90 20.86 -103.32
C LYS A 4 -4.39 19.99 -102.15
N PRO A 5 -3.41 20.48 -101.37
CA PRO A 5 -2.73 19.69 -100.34
C PRO A 5 -3.58 19.57 -99.07
N LYS A 6 -3.47 18.42 -98.39
CA LYS A 6 -4.06 18.17 -97.06
C LYS A 6 -3.27 18.96 -96.01
N MET A 7 -3.97 19.82 -95.28
CA MET A 7 -3.43 20.62 -94.17
C MET A 7 -3.38 19.75 -92.91
N LEU A 8 -2.16 19.48 -92.43
CA LEU A 8 -1.87 18.80 -91.17
C LEU A 8 -2.03 19.81 -90.03
N VAL A 9 -3.03 19.62 -89.15
CA VAL A 9 -3.21 20.43 -87.95
C VAL A 9 -2.36 19.81 -86.83
N LEU A 10 -1.30 20.51 -86.43
CA LEU A 10 -0.46 20.17 -85.29
C LEU A 10 -1.15 20.66 -84.00
N VAL A 11 -1.62 19.75 -83.16
CA VAL A 11 -2.19 20.06 -81.84
C VAL A 11 -1.04 20.30 -80.87
N LEU A 12 -0.88 21.54 -80.41
CA LEU A 12 0.08 21.94 -79.39
C LEU A 12 -0.50 21.60 -78.00
N VAL A 13 0.00 20.53 -77.37
CA VAL A 13 -0.33 20.17 -75.99
C VAL A 13 0.47 21.09 -75.05
N ILE A 14 -0.21 22.05 -74.42
CA ILE A 14 0.35 22.90 -73.37
C ILE A 14 0.31 22.10 -72.06
N ALA A 15 1.48 21.65 -71.60
CA ALA A 15 1.64 21.02 -70.29
C ALA A 15 1.60 22.11 -69.20
N LEU A 16 0.49 22.17 -68.46
CA LEU A 16 0.35 22.99 -67.26
C LEU A 16 1.03 22.25 -66.09
N PRO A 17 2.04 22.81 -65.41
CA PRO A 17 2.61 22.18 -64.23
C PRO A 17 1.59 22.23 -63.09
N ILE A 18 1.11 21.06 -62.67
CA ILE A 18 0.30 20.91 -61.45
C ILE A 18 1.25 21.16 -60.29
N LEU A 19 1.12 22.31 -59.63
CA LEU A 19 1.75 22.56 -58.33
C LEU A 19 1.08 21.63 -57.32
N VAL A 20 1.74 20.51 -57.00
CA VAL A 20 1.35 19.68 -55.86
C VAL A 20 1.82 20.42 -54.62
N GLY A 21 0.90 21.14 -53.98
CA GLY A 21 1.12 21.67 -52.64
C GLY A 21 1.44 20.50 -51.72
N HIS A 22 2.67 20.41 -51.25
CA HIS A 22 3.04 19.49 -50.19
C HIS A 22 2.41 20.05 -48.91
N VAL A 23 1.30 19.46 -48.47
CA VAL A 23 0.81 19.68 -47.12
C VAL A 23 1.83 18.98 -46.23
N ALA A 24 2.63 19.73 -45.49
CA ALA A 24 3.41 19.18 -44.40
C ALA A 24 2.40 18.58 -43.41
N GLY A 25 2.43 17.25 -43.22
CA GLY A 25 1.67 16.62 -42.15
C GLY A 25 2.14 17.23 -40.82
N GLN A 26 1.20 17.67 -40.00
CA GLN A 26 1.52 18.09 -38.64
C GLN A 26 1.97 16.84 -37.89
N THR A 27 3.23 16.78 -37.48
CA THR A 27 3.69 15.81 -36.49
C THR A 27 2.95 16.11 -35.20
N ILE A 28 2.10 15.17 -34.75
CA ILE A 28 1.45 15.28 -33.45
C ILE A 28 2.54 15.08 -32.39
N ASP A 29 2.62 15.99 -31.42
CA ASP A 29 3.56 15.89 -30.31
C ASP A 29 3.02 14.89 -29.28
N ASP A 30 3.83 13.90 -28.89
CA ASP A 30 3.45 12.87 -27.92
C ASP A 30 3.06 13.47 -26.56
N SER A 31 3.66 14.60 -26.18
CA SER A 31 3.26 15.33 -24.98
C SER A 31 1.85 15.92 -25.09
N ASP A 32 1.43 16.35 -26.29
CA ASP A 32 0.06 16.84 -26.51
C ASP A 32 -0.95 15.69 -26.51
N ILE A 33 -0.57 14.51 -27.03
CA ILE A 33 -1.38 13.28 -26.95
C ILE A 33 -1.58 12.91 -25.48
N ALA A 34 -0.49 12.86 -24.70
CA ALA A 34 -0.53 12.51 -23.29
C ALA A 34 -1.43 13.45 -22.48
N ARG A 35 -1.26 14.77 -22.65
CA ARG A 35 -2.11 15.78 -22.00
C ARG A 35 -3.58 15.65 -22.38
N THR A 36 -3.86 15.37 -23.66
CA THR A 36 -5.23 15.18 -24.16
C THR A 36 -5.86 13.93 -23.55
N ALA A 37 -5.13 12.82 -23.48
CA ALA A 37 -5.60 11.57 -22.91
C ALA A 37 -5.95 11.71 -21.42
N PHE A 38 -5.09 12.38 -20.64
CA PHE A 38 -5.37 12.64 -19.22
C PHE A 38 -6.56 13.57 -19.01
N ALA A 39 -6.65 14.67 -19.76
CA ALA A 39 -7.79 15.58 -19.67
C ALA A 39 -9.11 14.90 -20.08
N ALA A 40 -9.07 14.01 -21.08
CA ALA A 40 -10.22 13.22 -21.48
C ALA A 40 -10.64 12.24 -20.38
N ALA A 41 -9.68 11.51 -19.80
CA ALA A 41 -9.92 10.58 -18.71
C ALA A 41 -10.52 11.27 -17.49
N ASP A 42 -9.99 12.43 -17.08
CA ASP A 42 -10.54 13.21 -15.97
C ASP A 42 -12.00 13.63 -16.24
N ALA A 43 -12.28 14.12 -17.45
CA ALA A 43 -13.61 14.57 -17.84
C ALA A 43 -14.66 13.45 -17.85
N VAL A 44 -14.30 12.23 -18.26
CA VAL A 44 -15.25 11.11 -18.39
C VAL A 44 -15.28 10.20 -17.15
N CYS A 45 -14.16 10.05 -16.45
CA CYS A 45 -14.03 9.14 -15.30
C CYS A 45 -14.25 9.81 -13.95
N GLY A 46 -14.50 11.12 -13.89
CA GLY A 46 -14.77 11.82 -12.62
C GLY A 46 -16.00 11.31 -11.83
N GLN A 47 -16.90 10.54 -12.45
CA GLN A 47 -18.07 9.93 -11.81
C GLN A 47 -17.86 8.46 -11.43
N THR A 48 -16.65 7.92 -11.57
CA THR A 48 -16.32 6.55 -11.18
C THR A 48 -16.58 6.36 -9.69
N THR A 49 -17.34 5.33 -9.33
CA THR A 49 -17.69 5.06 -7.93
C THR A 49 -16.85 3.92 -7.35
N ARG A 50 -17.00 3.66 -6.04
CA ARG A 50 -16.28 2.62 -5.31
C ARG A 50 -16.26 1.27 -6.04
N ASN A 51 -15.09 0.65 -6.10
CA ASN A 51 -14.81 -0.63 -6.73
C ASN A 51 -15.18 -0.66 -8.23
N GLN A 52 -15.01 0.47 -8.93
CA GLN A 52 -15.18 0.53 -10.38
C GLN A 52 -13.87 0.90 -11.07
N ALA A 53 -13.66 0.29 -12.23
CA ALA A 53 -12.73 0.75 -13.24
C ALA A 53 -13.50 1.58 -14.27
N CYS A 54 -12.89 2.68 -14.70
CA CYS A 54 -13.36 3.52 -15.77
C CYS A 54 -12.33 3.55 -16.88
N TYR A 55 -12.84 3.38 -18.09
CA TYR A 55 -12.06 3.50 -19.29
C TYR A 55 -11.89 4.99 -19.65
N GLY A 56 -10.68 5.53 -19.50
CA GLY A 56 -10.40 6.94 -19.72
C GLY A 56 -10.15 7.27 -21.19
N HIS A 57 -9.11 6.67 -21.76
CA HIS A 57 -8.71 6.89 -23.14
C HIS A 57 -8.02 5.65 -23.73
N ILE A 58 -8.48 5.18 -24.89
CA ILE A 58 -7.94 4.12 -25.75
C ILE A 58 -7.37 2.87 -25.04
N LEU A 59 -8.24 1.88 -24.87
CA LEU A 59 -8.01 0.59 -24.20
C LEU A 59 -7.89 -0.51 -25.25
N VAL A 60 -7.01 -1.47 -25.00
CA VAL A 60 -6.76 -2.59 -25.90
C VAL A 60 -7.82 -3.66 -25.68
N ASP A 61 -7.90 -4.19 -24.46
CA ASP A 61 -8.74 -5.34 -24.13
C ASP A 61 -9.09 -5.36 -22.64
N ALA A 62 -10.32 -5.77 -22.32
CA ALA A 62 -10.76 -6.10 -20.97
C ALA A 62 -11.47 -7.47 -20.98
N VAL A 63 -11.05 -8.35 -20.08
CA VAL A 63 -11.57 -9.72 -20.01
C VAL A 63 -12.35 -9.90 -18.71
N PRO A 64 -13.58 -10.44 -18.74
CA PRO A 64 -14.33 -10.76 -17.53
C PRO A 64 -13.96 -12.14 -16.95
N PHE A 65 -14.15 -12.33 -15.64
CA PHE A 65 -13.93 -13.64 -14.98
C PHE A 65 -14.88 -14.75 -15.43
N THR A 66 -16.07 -14.38 -15.86
CA THR A 66 -17.09 -15.31 -16.38
C THR A 66 -17.65 -14.71 -17.65
N ASP A 67 -18.14 -15.57 -18.56
CA ASP A 67 -18.89 -15.13 -19.73
C ASP A 67 -20.16 -14.40 -19.27
N ALA A 68 -20.01 -13.10 -19.02
CA ALA A 68 -21.06 -12.29 -18.45
C ALA A 68 -21.84 -11.68 -19.61
N ASP A 69 -23.15 -11.98 -19.66
CA ASP A 69 -24.07 -11.23 -20.50
C ASP A 69 -23.90 -9.73 -20.18
N ASN A 70 -23.70 -8.91 -21.21
CA ASN A 70 -23.51 -7.45 -21.11
C ASN A 70 -22.24 -6.97 -20.39
N PHE A 71 -21.10 -7.63 -20.58
CA PHE A 71 -19.81 -6.97 -20.35
C PHE A 71 -19.56 -5.93 -21.46
N VAL A 72 -19.61 -4.64 -21.12
CA VAL A 72 -19.38 -3.53 -22.05
C VAL A 72 -18.33 -2.63 -21.42
N PHE A 73 -17.15 -2.57 -22.04
CA PHE A 73 -16.02 -1.79 -21.55
C PHE A 73 -15.10 -1.38 -22.71
N ASP A 74 -15.70 -0.76 -23.73
CA ASP A 74 -15.07 -0.57 -25.04
C ASP A 74 -15.00 0.91 -25.47
N ASN A 75 -15.68 1.81 -24.75
CA ASN A 75 -15.75 3.25 -25.08
C ASN A 75 -15.37 4.15 -23.88
N ALA A 76 -14.66 5.25 -24.16
CA ALA A 76 -14.25 6.18 -23.11
C ALA A 76 -15.45 6.64 -22.26
N GLY A 77 -15.32 6.54 -20.94
CA GLY A 77 -16.38 6.78 -19.97
C GLY A 77 -17.17 5.53 -19.55
N ASP A 78 -17.00 4.38 -20.22
CA ASP A 78 -17.55 3.11 -19.76
C ASP A 78 -16.97 2.77 -18.38
N THR A 79 -17.83 2.29 -17.47
CA THR A 79 -17.44 1.84 -16.14
C THR A 79 -17.86 0.40 -15.91
N ILE A 80 -17.01 -0.35 -15.18
CA ILE A 80 -17.27 -1.73 -14.82
C ILE A 80 -16.86 -1.99 -13.37
N ASP A 81 -17.57 -2.89 -12.70
CA ASP A 81 -17.17 -3.38 -11.38
C ASP A 81 -15.85 -4.16 -11.49
N VAL A 82 -14.86 -3.80 -10.68
CA VAL A 82 -13.54 -4.47 -10.67
C VAL A 82 -13.64 -5.93 -10.22
N ALA A 83 -14.71 -6.32 -9.51
CA ALA A 83 -15.03 -7.70 -9.18
C ALA A 83 -15.34 -8.56 -10.41
N ARG A 84 -15.77 -7.94 -11.51
CA ARG A 84 -16.07 -8.64 -12.78
C ARG A 84 -14.85 -8.69 -13.71
N LEU A 85 -13.87 -7.82 -13.49
CA LEU A 85 -12.69 -7.66 -14.34
C LEU A 85 -11.62 -8.68 -13.97
N GLN A 86 -11.35 -9.62 -14.88
CA GLN A 86 -10.25 -10.57 -14.76
C GLN A 86 -8.94 -9.93 -15.19
N SER A 87 -8.90 -9.33 -16.38
CA SER A 87 -7.71 -8.63 -16.85
C SER A 87 -8.07 -7.35 -17.62
N LEU A 88 -7.11 -6.44 -17.66
CA LEU A 88 -7.22 -5.14 -18.30
C LEU A 88 -5.90 -4.81 -18.98
N ARG A 89 -5.92 -4.50 -20.28
CA ARG A 89 -4.74 -4.07 -21.03
C ARG A 89 -4.95 -2.71 -21.69
N LEU A 90 -4.05 -1.78 -21.39
CA LEU A 90 -4.00 -0.44 -21.97
C LEU A 90 -3.08 -0.39 -23.19
N HIS A 91 -3.30 0.58 -24.09
CA HIS A 91 -2.46 0.74 -25.27
C HIS A 91 -1.25 1.61 -24.95
N GLY A 92 -0.08 1.24 -25.48
CA GLY A 92 1.10 2.10 -25.49
C GLY A 92 0.90 3.37 -26.32
N MET A 93 1.91 4.24 -26.35
CA MET A 93 1.86 5.43 -27.21
C MET A 93 1.85 4.99 -28.68
N ASP A 94 0.89 5.50 -29.45
CA ASP A 94 0.89 5.41 -30.91
C ASP A 94 0.66 6.81 -31.48
N SER A 95 1.78 7.44 -31.86
CA SER A 95 1.84 8.80 -32.39
C SER A 95 1.15 8.95 -33.75
N ASP A 96 1.07 7.86 -34.54
CA ASP A 96 0.42 7.87 -35.86
C ASP A 96 -1.10 7.89 -35.71
N ALA A 97 -1.63 7.12 -34.76
CA ALA A 97 -3.05 7.12 -34.43
C ALA A 97 -3.46 8.27 -33.49
N GLY A 98 -2.49 8.88 -32.79
CA GLY A 98 -2.74 9.94 -31.81
C GLY A 98 -3.35 9.41 -30.52
N VAL A 99 -2.93 8.22 -30.07
CA VAL A 99 -3.60 7.46 -29.01
C VAL A 99 -2.63 7.04 -27.91
N TRP A 100 -3.11 7.03 -26.68
CA TRP A 100 -2.37 6.55 -25.51
C TRP A 100 -3.33 6.08 -24.42
N GLY A 101 -3.03 4.93 -23.81
CA GLY A 101 -3.93 4.28 -22.86
C GLY A 101 -3.97 5.00 -21.51
N VAL A 102 -5.18 5.25 -21.00
CA VAL A 102 -5.43 5.76 -19.64
C VAL A 102 -6.65 5.07 -19.04
N ALA A 103 -6.52 4.58 -17.81
CA ALA A 103 -7.65 4.06 -17.03
C ALA A 103 -7.58 4.53 -15.56
N LEU A 104 -8.76 4.76 -14.98
CA LEU A 104 -8.93 5.16 -13.59
C LEU A 104 -9.68 4.07 -12.84
N MET A 105 -9.20 3.66 -11.68
CA MET A 105 -9.95 2.80 -10.77
C MET A 105 -10.12 3.47 -9.42
N ARG A 106 -11.31 3.31 -8.84
CA ARG A 106 -11.60 3.68 -7.45
C ARG A 106 -11.74 2.40 -6.66
N LEU A 107 -10.80 2.14 -5.75
CA LEU A 107 -10.69 0.88 -5.03
C LEU A 107 -10.92 1.10 -3.54
N GLN A 108 -11.74 0.24 -2.93
CA GLN A 108 -11.89 0.25 -1.48
C GLN A 108 -10.66 -0.34 -0.77
N ALA A 109 -10.02 -1.36 -1.36
CA ALA A 109 -8.95 -2.14 -0.73
C ALA A 109 -9.36 -2.64 0.67
N ASN A 110 -8.53 -2.42 1.70
CA ASN A 110 -8.86 -2.72 3.11
C ASN A 110 -9.53 -1.57 3.87
N LEU A 111 -9.97 -0.50 3.19
CA LEU A 111 -10.69 0.57 3.85
C LEU A 111 -12.09 0.09 4.28
N PRO A 112 -12.56 0.44 5.49
CA PRO A 112 -13.91 0.07 5.92
C PRO A 112 -14.95 0.81 5.07
N SER A 113 -16.14 0.21 4.89
CA SER A 113 -17.21 0.84 4.10
C SER A 113 -17.73 2.15 4.70
N SER A 114 -17.52 2.36 6.00
CA SER A 114 -17.80 3.62 6.70
C SER A 114 -16.91 4.78 6.26
N GLN A 115 -15.76 4.51 5.66
CA GLN A 115 -14.94 5.53 5.03
C GLN A 115 -15.60 5.95 3.71
N PRO A 116 -15.87 7.24 3.45
CA PRO A 116 -16.50 7.67 2.20
C PRO A 116 -15.52 7.74 1.02
N GLU A 117 -14.22 7.87 1.31
CA GLU A 117 -13.18 8.00 0.28
C GLU A 117 -12.62 6.64 -0.14
N ASP A 118 -12.11 6.59 -1.38
CA ASP A 118 -11.55 5.41 -2.02
C ASP A 118 -10.11 5.66 -2.45
N VAL A 119 -9.35 4.58 -2.55
CA VAL A 119 -8.02 4.59 -3.16
C VAL A 119 -8.17 4.85 -4.65
N THR A 120 -7.33 5.74 -5.18
CA THR A 120 -7.30 6.05 -6.60
C THR A 120 -6.14 5.33 -7.23
N LEU A 121 -6.40 4.51 -8.25
CA LEU A 121 -5.38 3.91 -9.11
C LEU A 121 -5.52 4.53 -10.51
N LEU A 122 -4.50 5.26 -10.96
CA LEU A 122 -4.44 5.87 -12.28
C LEU A 122 -3.36 5.18 -13.10
N ALA A 123 -3.74 4.43 -14.12
CA ALA A 123 -2.83 3.70 -14.99
C ALA A 123 -2.72 4.38 -16.36
N PHE A 124 -1.52 4.37 -16.94
CA PHE A 124 -1.24 4.99 -18.22
C PHE A 124 -0.11 4.30 -18.99
N GLY A 125 -0.22 4.32 -20.32
CA GLY A 125 0.67 3.61 -21.23
C GLY A 125 0.33 2.14 -21.41
N ASP A 126 1.26 1.36 -21.97
CA ASP A 126 1.11 -0.10 -22.13
C ASP A 126 1.22 -0.74 -20.76
N VAL A 127 0.09 -0.95 -20.10
CA VAL A 127 0.00 -1.59 -18.79
C VAL A 127 -1.07 -2.66 -18.85
N GLU A 128 -0.70 -3.85 -18.39
CA GLU A 128 -1.59 -4.98 -18.23
C GLU A 128 -1.78 -5.25 -16.74
N PHE A 129 -3.02 -5.45 -16.31
CA PHE A 129 -3.40 -5.90 -14.98
C PHE A 129 -4.11 -7.25 -15.07
N GLU A 130 -3.82 -8.14 -14.13
CA GLU A 130 -4.56 -9.38 -13.91
C GLU A 130 -5.00 -9.44 -12.45
N ASN A 131 -6.30 -9.51 -12.22
CA ASN A 131 -6.87 -9.57 -10.89
C ASN A 131 -6.61 -10.95 -10.27
N ALA A 132 -5.88 -10.97 -9.15
CA ALA A 132 -5.53 -12.22 -8.46
C ALA A 132 -6.66 -12.75 -7.55
N VAL A 133 -7.77 -12.02 -7.44
CA VAL A 133 -8.91 -12.36 -6.59
C VAL A 133 -10.17 -12.48 -7.43
N VAL A 134 -10.60 -13.72 -7.63
CA VAL A 134 -11.95 -14.01 -8.12
C VAL A 134 -12.94 -13.62 -7.02
N ALA A 135 -13.86 -12.71 -7.36
CA ALA A 135 -14.93 -12.32 -6.45
C ALA A 135 -15.77 -13.56 -6.08
N ALA A 136 -15.94 -13.78 -4.77
CA ALA A 136 -16.87 -14.77 -4.26
C ALA A 136 -18.13 -14.05 -3.84
N GLU A 137 -19.29 -14.58 -4.22
CA GLU A 137 -20.56 -14.09 -3.70
C GLU A 137 -20.60 -14.36 -2.19
N PRO A 138 -20.67 -13.31 -1.36
CA PRO A 138 -20.66 -13.48 0.08
C PRO A 138 -22.00 -14.09 0.53
N ILE A 139 -21.95 -14.98 1.51
CA ILE A 139 -23.12 -15.66 2.06
C ILE A 139 -23.44 -15.10 3.44
N GLU A 140 -24.70 -14.74 3.68
CA GLU A 140 -25.14 -14.34 5.01
C GLU A 140 -25.16 -15.55 5.95
N VAL A 141 -24.51 -15.42 7.11
CA VAL A 141 -24.48 -16.42 8.16
C VAL A 141 -24.91 -15.80 9.49
N THR A 142 -25.75 -16.49 10.24
CA THR A 142 -26.28 -16.03 11.54
C THR A 142 -25.65 -16.83 12.69
N ALA A 143 -25.23 -16.14 13.75
CA ALA A 143 -24.66 -16.78 14.93
C ALA A 143 -25.71 -17.60 15.70
N ALA A 144 -25.57 -18.92 15.71
CA ALA A 144 -26.49 -19.87 16.33
C ALA A 144 -26.07 -20.24 17.77
N THR A 145 -25.50 -19.28 18.50
CA THR A 145 -24.94 -19.46 19.85
C THR A 145 -25.79 -18.75 20.91
N ARG A 146 -25.62 -19.15 22.18
CA ARG A 146 -26.24 -18.45 23.33
C ARG A 146 -25.36 -17.35 23.94
N GLN A 147 -24.10 -17.29 23.53
CA GLN A 147 -23.08 -16.36 23.98
C GLN A 147 -22.40 -15.78 22.75
N ASN A 148 -21.71 -14.66 22.92
CA ASN A 148 -20.97 -14.03 21.82
C ASN A 148 -20.01 -15.03 21.16
N LEU A 149 -20.09 -15.13 19.84
CA LEU A 149 -19.25 -15.97 19.01
C LEU A 149 -17.92 -15.24 18.78
N ASN A 150 -16.81 -15.88 19.12
CA ASN A 150 -15.48 -15.32 18.92
C ASN A 150 -15.06 -15.39 17.44
N VAL A 151 -14.64 -14.24 16.91
CA VAL A 151 -14.00 -14.11 15.59
C VAL A 151 -12.49 -14.04 15.78
N ARG A 152 -11.74 -14.88 15.08
CA ARG A 152 -10.30 -15.08 15.32
C ARG A 152 -9.44 -14.68 14.14
N VAL A 153 -8.17 -14.36 14.40
CA VAL A 153 -7.19 -14.07 13.33
C VAL A 153 -6.93 -15.27 12.40
N GLY A 154 -7.23 -16.49 12.85
CA GLY A 154 -7.03 -17.70 12.06
C GLY A 154 -7.97 -18.83 12.50
N PRO A 155 -8.08 -19.91 11.71
CA PRO A 155 -9.06 -20.98 11.90
C PRO A 155 -8.62 -22.00 12.96
N THR A 156 -8.32 -21.52 14.16
CA THR A 156 -8.02 -22.36 15.33
C THR A 156 -8.41 -21.64 16.61
N THR A 157 -8.83 -22.40 17.62
CA THR A 157 -9.24 -21.87 18.93
C THR A 157 -8.07 -21.34 19.78
N GLN A 158 -6.83 -21.57 19.35
CA GLN A 158 -5.62 -21.12 20.05
C GLN A 158 -5.17 -19.70 19.65
N LEU A 159 -5.62 -19.21 18.49
CA LEU A 159 -5.24 -17.89 17.99
C LEU A 159 -6.12 -16.79 18.59
N SER A 160 -5.58 -15.57 18.66
CA SER A 160 -6.24 -14.40 19.25
C SER A 160 -7.61 -14.11 18.66
N VAL A 161 -8.50 -13.63 19.51
CA VAL A 161 -9.83 -13.11 19.15
C VAL A 161 -9.67 -11.66 18.72
N ILE A 162 -10.20 -11.29 17.55
CA ILE A 162 -10.16 -9.93 16.99
C ILE A 162 -11.52 -9.23 17.00
N GLY A 163 -12.58 -9.99 17.26
CA GLY A 163 -13.92 -9.45 17.40
C GLY A 163 -14.88 -10.51 17.91
N THR A 164 -16.13 -10.11 18.08
CA THR A 164 -17.20 -11.02 18.48
C THR A 164 -18.48 -10.71 17.74
N ILE A 165 -19.29 -11.72 17.49
CA ILE A 165 -20.63 -11.61 16.89
C ILE A 165 -21.65 -11.96 17.98
N ALA A 166 -22.69 -11.14 18.14
CA ALA A 166 -23.72 -11.35 19.15
C ALA A 166 -24.64 -12.56 18.79
N PRO A 167 -25.26 -13.21 19.77
CA PRO A 167 -26.27 -14.25 19.52
C PRO A 167 -27.37 -13.78 18.56
N GLY A 168 -27.58 -14.51 17.46
CA GLY A 168 -28.59 -14.20 16.46
C GLY A 168 -28.24 -13.05 15.51
N GLU A 169 -27.05 -12.46 15.62
CA GLU A 169 -26.55 -11.47 14.67
C GLU A 169 -26.07 -12.16 13.38
N SER A 170 -26.33 -11.52 12.24
CA SER A 170 -25.89 -11.96 10.93
C SER A 170 -24.64 -11.21 10.48
N VAL A 171 -23.75 -11.92 9.79
CA VAL A 171 -22.54 -11.37 9.14
C VAL A 171 -22.34 -12.00 7.77
N MET A 172 -21.51 -11.39 6.93
CA MET A 172 -21.16 -11.95 5.62
C MET A 172 -19.96 -12.89 5.72
N ALA A 173 -20.15 -14.15 5.33
CA ALA A 173 -19.08 -15.11 5.07
C ALA A 173 -18.56 -14.95 3.63
N VAL A 174 -17.25 -14.90 3.46
CA VAL A 174 -16.59 -14.61 2.17
C VAL A 174 -15.72 -15.75 1.66
N GLU A 175 -15.19 -16.57 2.57
CA GLU A 175 -14.37 -17.73 2.23
C GLU A 175 -14.61 -18.85 3.26
N ARG A 176 -14.12 -20.04 2.94
CA ARG A 176 -14.11 -21.20 3.84
C ARG A 176 -12.79 -21.95 3.74
N LEU A 177 -12.50 -22.78 4.74
CA LEU A 177 -11.51 -23.85 4.55
C LEU A 177 -12.04 -24.92 3.60
N ALA A 178 -11.13 -25.66 2.97
CA ALA A 178 -11.46 -26.74 2.04
C ALA A 178 -12.39 -27.80 2.66
N ASP A 179 -12.24 -28.06 3.96
CA ASP A 179 -13.05 -28.99 4.75
C ASP A 179 -14.33 -28.37 5.36
N SER A 180 -14.59 -27.08 5.10
CA SER A 180 -15.70 -26.29 5.63
C SER A 180 -15.79 -26.24 7.16
N SER A 181 -14.71 -26.57 7.88
CA SER A 181 -14.71 -26.54 9.35
C SER A 181 -14.73 -25.12 9.92
N TRP A 182 -14.22 -24.16 9.14
CA TRP A 182 -14.18 -22.74 9.46
C TRP A 182 -14.61 -21.90 8.27
N LEU A 183 -15.29 -20.79 8.57
CA LEU A 183 -15.68 -19.75 7.63
C LEU A 183 -14.91 -18.48 7.95
N ARG A 184 -14.45 -17.78 6.92
CA ARG A 184 -13.94 -16.41 7.04
C ARG A 184 -15.11 -15.46 6.84
N VAL A 185 -15.34 -14.58 7.81
CA VAL A 185 -16.43 -13.61 7.85
C VAL A 185 -15.87 -12.19 7.94
N LEU A 186 -16.65 -11.21 7.48
CA LEU A 186 -16.36 -9.79 7.67
C LEU A 186 -17.11 -9.29 8.90
N LEU A 187 -16.39 -8.72 9.86
CA LEU A 187 -17.00 -8.06 11.01
C LEU A 187 -17.79 -6.82 10.56
N PRO A 188 -19.00 -6.58 11.09
CA PRO A 188 -19.76 -5.38 10.81
C PRO A 188 -18.95 -4.10 11.11
N GLU A 189 -19.25 -3.02 10.39
CA GLU A 189 -18.63 -1.67 10.50
C GLU A 189 -17.15 -1.58 10.12
N SER A 190 -16.31 -2.44 10.70
CA SER A 190 -14.85 -2.47 10.45
C SER A 190 -14.49 -3.20 9.16
N GLU A 191 -15.35 -4.12 8.71
CA GLU A 191 -15.13 -5.05 7.60
C GLU A 191 -13.80 -5.82 7.69
N ILE A 192 -13.29 -5.98 8.92
CA ILE A 192 -12.11 -6.78 9.19
C ILE A 192 -12.49 -8.24 8.99
N ALA A 193 -11.71 -8.94 8.16
CA ALA A 193 -11.88 -10.36 7.93
C ALA A 193 -11.35 -11.19 9.10
N GLY A 194 -12.12 -12.18 9.54
CA GLY A 194 -11.72 -13.09 10.59
C GLY A 194 -12.43 -14.43 10.51
N TRP A 195 -12.01 -15.40 11.32
CA TRP A 195 -12.46 -16.78 11.23
C TRP A 195 -13.42 -17.15 12.35
N VAL A 196 -14.50 -17.84 11.99
CA VAL A 196 -15.48 -18.46 12.89
C VAL A 196 -15.64 -19.94 12.58
N ARG A 197 -16.00 -20.75 13.58
CA ARG A 197 -16.30 -22.17 13.34
C ARG A 197 -17.64 -22.30 12.64
N SER A 198 -17.70 -23.14 11.61
CA SER A 198 -18.92 -23.30 10.81
C SER A 198 -20.08 -23.95 11.59
N ASP A 199 -19.81 -24.75 12.63
CA ASP A 199 -20.85 -25.40 13.45
C ASP A 199 -21.52 -24.46 14.46
N LEU A 200 -21.04 -23.21 14.56
CA LEU A 200 -21.58 -22.18 15.45
C LEU A 200 -22.43 -21.14 14.71
N VAL A 201 -22.60 -21.30 13.40
CA VAL A 201 -23.43 -20.42 12.55
C VAL A 201 -24.42 -21.24 11.72
N THR A 202 -25.47 -20.59 11.25
CA THR A 202 -26.45 -21.15 10.32
C THR A 202 -26.58 -20.25 9.10
N SER A 203 -26.92 -20.81 7.95
CA SER A 203 -27.21 -20.07 6.71
C SER A 203 -28.35 -20.76 5.97
N ASP A 204 -29.11 -19.98 5.19
CA ASP A 204 -30.12 -20.49 4.27
C ASP A 204 -29.49 -20.93 2.93
N ASP A 205 -28.30 -20.42 2.61
CA ASP A 205 -27.56 -20.73 1.38
C ASP A 205 -26.52 -21.84 1.58
N ASP A 206 -26.08 -22.43 0.46
CA ASP A 206 -25.05 -23.46 0.47
C ASP A 206 -23.64 -22.86 0.66
N ILE A 207 -23.15 -22.92 1.90
CA ILE A 207 -21.81 -22.46 2.28
C ILE A 207 -20.68 -23.15 1.51
N THR A 208 -20.91 -24.29 0.86
CA THR A 208 -19.86 -25.00 0.11
C THR A 208 -19.46 -24.28 -1.18
N THR A 209 -20.30 -23.35 -1.64
CA THR A 209 -20.04 -22.48 -2.80
C THR A 209 -19.06 -21.35 -2.51
N LEU A 210 -18.81 -21.03 -1.22
CA LEU A 210 -17.79 -20.06 -0.82
C LEU A 210 -16.41 -20.49 -1.34
N ARG A 211 -15.63 -19.48 -1.73
CA ARG A 211 -14.24 -19.68 -2.17
C ARG A 211 -13.41 -20.34 -1.07
N VAL A 212 -12.57 -21.28 -1.47
CA VAL A 212 -11.64 -21.96 -0.57
C VAL A 212 -10.44 -21.05 -0.31
N ALA A 213 -10.10 -20.86 0.96
CA ALA A 213 -8.93 -20.12 1.40
C ALA A 213 -7.99 -20.99 2.22
N GLU A 214 -6.71 -20.64 2.19
CA GLU A 214 -5.69 -21.25 3.03
C GLU A 214 -5.76 -20.70 4.46
N ALA A 215 -5.45 -21.54 5.44
CA ALA A 215 -5.56 -21.18 6.86
C ALA A 215 -4.70 -19.98 7.28
N ARG A 216 -3.65 -19.68 6.53
CA ARG A 216 -2.71 -18.58 6.77
C ARG A 216 -2.74 -17.50 5.69
N SER A 217 -3.63 -17.59 4.70
CA SER A 217 -3.75 -16.52 3.70
C SER A 217 -4.35 -15.27 4.33
N GLN A 218 -3.95 -14.10 3.83
CA GLN A 218 -4.66 -12.86 4.11
C GLN A 218 -5.93 -12.81 3.26
N PHE A 219 -6.88 -11.95 3.64
CA PHE A 219 -8.06 -11.68 2.84
C PHE A 219 -7.81 -10.43 1.99
N PHE A 220 -7.99 -10.57 0.68
CA PHE A 220 -7.92 -9.47 -0.27
C PHE A 220 -9.24 -9.38 -1.01
N ARG A 221 -9.67 -8.15 -1.31
CA ARG A 221 -10.80 -7.87 -2.21
C ARG A 221 -10.34 -7.87 -3.67
N PRO A 222 -11.26 -7.95 -4.65
CA PRO A 222 -10.92 -7.77 -6.06
C PRO A 222 -10.09 -6.51 -6.29
N MET A 223 -9.04 -6.61 -7.11
CA MET A 223 -8.07 -5.54 -7.39
C MET A 223 -7.33 -4.94 -6.16
N GLN A 224 -7.45 -5.54 -4.98
CA GLN A 224 -6.53 -5.29 -3.87
C GLN A 224 -5.29 -6.19 -3.97
N ALA A 225 -5.45 -7.36 -4.60
CA ALA A 225 -4.35 -8.23 -5.01
C ALA A 225 -4.43 -8.43 -6.53
N PHE A 226 -3.35 -8.15 -7.24
CA PHE A 226 -3.28 -8.23 -8.68
C PHE A 226 -1.84 -8.40 -9.16
N PHE A 227 -1.70 -8.95 -10.35
CA PHE A 227 -0.47 -8.88 -11.12
C PHE A 227 -0.54 -7.69 -12.07
N PHE A 228 0.60 -7.10 -12.37
CA PHE A 228 0.74 -6.13 -13.44
C PHE A 228 2.04 -6.31 -14.21
N ASN A 229 2.03 -5.85 -15.45
CA ASN A 229 3.21 -5.73 -16.29
C ASN A 229 3.09 -4.45 -17.13
N ALA A 230 4.11 -3.60 -17.08
CA ALA A 230 4.23 -2.44 -17.95
C ALA A 230 5.07 -2.79 -19.19
N GLY A 231 4.78 -2.16 -20.32
CA GLY A 231 5.58 -2.24 -21.54
C GLY A 231 6.96 -1.60 -21.38
N GLU A 232 7.79 -1.72 -22.42
CA GLU A 232 9.06 -1.00 -22.47
C GLU A 232 8.81 0.50 -22.66
N ASN A 233 9.55 1.31 -21.90
CA ASN A 233 9.51 2.77 -22.04
C ASN A 233 10.39 3.15 -23.23
N ASP A 234 9.91 4.08 -24.05
CA ASP A 234 10.72 4.67 -25.11
C ASP A 234 11.69 5.68 -24.49
N ALA A 235 12.96 5.29 -24.37
CA ALA A 235 14.00 6.09 -23.72
C ALA A 235 14.30 7.41 -24.46
N ASP A 236 13.85 7.57 -25.71
CA ASP A 236 14.15 8.74 -26.55
C ASP A 236 13.11 9.86 -26.41
N VAL A 237 12.00 9.65 -25.67
CA VAL A 237 10.93 10.63 -25.47
C VAL A 237 10.82 11.03 -23.99
N GLN A 238 11.75 11.88 -23.52
CA GLN A 238 11.72 12.46 -22.16
C GLN A 238 10.49 13.35 -21.87
N ALA A 239 9.54 13.44 -22.77
CA ALA A 239 8.41 14.36 -22.73
C ALA A 239 7.09 13.69 -22.32
N ILE A 240 7.09 12.37 -22.12
CA ILE A 240 5.97 11.58 -21.60
C ILE A 240 6.42 10.76 -20.40
N PRO A 241 5.54 10.46 -19.44
CA PRO A 241 5.90 9.60 -18.33
C PRO A 241 6.04 8.14 -18.79
N ASP A 242 6.84 7.39 -18.05
CA ASP A 242 7.00 5.96 -18.19
C ASP A 242 5.67 5.20 -18.09
N ASN A 243 5.54 4.07 -18.79
CA ASN A 243 4.39 3.19 -18.65
C ASN A 243 4.29 2.68 -17.20
N GLY A 244 3.11 2.81 -16.60
CA GLY A 244 2.92 2.42 -15.21
C GLY A 244 1.61 2.93 -14.62
N PHE A 245 1.55 2.97 -13.29
CA PHE A 245 0.37 3.45 -12.60
C PHE A 245 0.72 4.13 -11.27
N ILE A 246 -0.12 5.07 -10.87
CA ILE A 246 -0.05 5.74 -9.58
C ILE A 246 -1.15 5.18 -8.68
N ILE A 247 -0.81 4.82 -7.45
CA ILE A 247 -1.78 4.61 -6.36
C ILE A 247 -1.73 5.81 -5.44
N GLN A 248 -2.89 6.42 -5.19
CA GLN A 248 -3.07 7.49 -4.23
C GLN A 248 -4.09 7.06 -3.17
N THR A 249 -3.64 6.97 -1.91
CA THR A 249 -4.54 6.76 -0.78
C THR A 249 -5.20 8.08 -0.35
N PRO A 250 -6.43 8.03 0.18
CA PRO A 250 -7.05 9.16 0.86
C PRO A 250 -6.19 9.75 1.99
N GLU A 251 -6.41 11.00 2.36
CA GLU A 251 -5.74 11.61 3.51
C GLU A 251 -6.42 11.18 4.82
N GLY A 252 -5.62 10.93 5.87
CA GLY A 252 -6.16 10.63 7.19
C GLY A 252 -6.84 9.27 7.34
N VAL A 253 -6.89 8.47 6.28
CA VAL A 253 -7.20 7.04 6.37
C VAL A 253 -5.91 6.30 6.73
N GLY A 254 -6.01 5.27 7.55
CA GLY A 254 -4.84 4.47 7.92
C GLY A 254 -4.17 3.80 6.71
N GLU A 255 -3.18 2.95 6.96
CA GLU A 255 -2.45 2.31 5.89
C GLU A 255 -3.32 1.32 5.08
N VAL A 256 -3.20 1.44 3.76
CA VAL A 256 -3.84 0.57 2.78
C VAL A 256 -2.84 -0.51 2.35
N ASN A 257 -3.29 -1.76 2.30
CA ASN A 257 -2.46 -2.90 1.91
C ASN A 257 -2.89 -3.40 0.52
N PHE A 258 -1.91 -3.59 -0.34
CA PHE A 258 -2.03 -4.26 -1.63
C PHE A 258 -1.09 -5.46 -1.71
N LEU A 259 -1.47 -6.46 -2.51
CA LEU A 259 -0.56 -7.53 -2.93
C LEU A 259 -0.34 -7.39 -4.43
N ILE A 260 0.76 -6.77 -4.83
CA ILE A 260 1.07 -6.45 -6.22
C ILE A 260 2.21 -7.35 -6.67
N ASN A 261 2.01 -8.18 -7.69
CA ASN A 261 3.03 -9.15 -8.14
C ASN A 261 3.55 -10.04 -6.99
N GLU A 262 2.63 -10.46 -6.12
CA GLU A 262 2.90 -11.16 -4.85
C GLU A 262 3.82 -10.43 -3.83
N VAL A 263 4.11 -9.14 -4.06
CA VAL A 263 4.80 -8.26 -3.11
C VAL A 263 3.78 -7.59 -2.20
N ASN A 264 4.01 -7.62 -0.90
CA ASN A 264 3.16 -6.91 0.05
C ASN A 264 3.53 -5.42 0.04
N ILE A 265 2.56 -4.57 -0.29
CA ILE A 265 2.72 -3.13 -0.42
C ILE A 265 1.78 -2.45 0.57
N GLN A 266 2.34 -1.73 1.54
CA GLN A 266 1.58 -0.96 2.52
C GLN A 266 1.78 0.53 2.28
N LEU A 267 0.67 1.26 2.08
CA LEU A 267 0.63 2.62 1.57
C LEU A 267 -0.15 3.55 2.51
N GLY A 268 0.40 4.73 2.77
CA GLY A 268 -0.32 5.88 3.31
C GLY A 268 0.11 7.13 2.54
N SER A 269 0.04 7.04 1.21
CA SER A 269 0.92 7.78 0.30
C SER A 269 0.35 7.92 -1.11
N THR A 270 1.09 8.67 -1.94
CA THR A 270 1.00 8.63 -3.40
C THR A 270 2.26 7.99 -3.96
N VAL A 271 2.11 6.88 -4.69
CA VAL A 271 3.23 6.06 -5.14
C VAL A 271 3.07 5.70 -6.60
N PHE A 272 4.13 5.90 -7.37
CA PHE A 272 4.22 5.51 -8.77
C PHE A 272 4.92 4.16 -8.90
N PHE A 273 4.32 3.26 -9.68
CA PHE A 273 4.81 1.91 -9.93
C PHE A 273 5.11 1.74 -11.41
N THR A 274 6.30 1.21 -11.68
CA THR A 274 6.67 0.63 -12.98
C THR A 274 7.15 -0.79 -12.75
N GLY A 275 7.13 -1.63 -13.79
CA GLY A 275 7.69 -2.97 -13.64
C GLY A 275 7.45 -3.89 -14.81
N GLN A 276 8.40 -4.80 -15.03
CA GLN A 276 8.40 -5.73 -16.15
C GLN A 276 8.75 -7.14 -15.69
N ALA A 277 8.04 -8.13 -16.25
CA ALA A 277 8.32 -9.55 -16.05
C ALA A 277 9.78 -9.88 -16.38
N GLY A 278 10.41 -10.66 -15.50
CA GLY A 278 11.82 -11.06 -15.61
C GLY A 278 12.83 -9.95 -15.34
N LYS A 279 12.38 -8.71 -15.06
CA LYS A 279 13.22 -7.57 -14.69
C LYS A 279 12.99 -7.21 -13.22
N GLU A 280 12.40 -6.05 -12.96
CA GLU A 280 12.10 -5.58 -11.61
C GLU A 280 10.81 -4.75 -11.60
N MET A 281 10.17 -4.70 -10.43
CA MET A 281 9.15 -3.70 -10.09
C MET A 281 9.84 -2.56 -9.35
N ILE A 282 9.63 -1.32 -9.79
CA ILE A 282 10.13 -0.12 -9.12
C ILE A 282 8.98 0.59 -8.42
N VAL A 283 9.20 0.94 -7.16
CA VAL A 283 8.23 1.60 -6.29
C VAL A 283 8.79 2.98 -5.94
N ARG A 284 8.20 4.04 -6.50
CA ARG A 284 8.64 5.44 -6.32
C ARG A 284 7.63 6.20 -5.46
N THR A 285 8.05 6.62 -4.26
CA THR A 285 7.15 7.33 -3.35
C THR A 285 7.21 8.83 -3.61
N LEU A 286 6.12 9.41 -4.11
CA LEU A 286 6.02 10.85 -4.41
C LEU A 286 5.72 11.65 -3.14
N GLU A 287 4.97 11.05 -2.22
CA GLU A 287 4.47 11.69 -0.99
C GLU A 287 4.13 10.60 0.04
N GLY A 288 4.41 10.83 1.32
CA GLY A 288 4.18 9.85 2.39
C GLY A 288 5.27 8.77 2.43
N HIS A 289 4.87 7.52 2.60
CA HIS A 289 5.77 6.36 2.60
C HIS A 289 5.09 5.12 2.00
N ALA A 290 5.92 4.20 1.50
CA ALA A 290 5.50 2.89 0.99
C ALA A 290 6.37 1.82 1.63
N THR A 291 5.78 0.95 2.44
CA THR A 291 6.50 -0.21 2.99
C THR A 291 6.33 -1.38 2.04
N VAL A 292 7.46 -1.90 1.55
CA VAL A 292 7.52 -2.95 0.54
C VAL A 292 8.14 -4.18 1.16
N THR A 293 7.40 -5.29 1.18
CA THR A 293 7.85 -6.57 1.74
C THR A 293 7.82 -7.67 0.68
N ALA A 294 8.97 -8.28 0.42
CA ALA A 294 9.09 -9.48 -0.40
C ALA A 294 10.11 -10.44 0.21
N ASN A 295 9.85 -11.75 0.12
CA ASN A 295 10.72 -12.79 0.65
C ASN A 295 11.12 -12.59 2.13
N GLY A 296 10.20 -12.06 2.94
CA GLY A 296 10.38 -11.82 4.38
C GLY A 296 11.25 -10.62 4.75
N VAL A 297 11.74 -9.86 3.77
CA VAL A 297 12.52 -8.63 3.97
C VAL A 297 11.63 -7.44 3.65
N SER A 298 11.71 -6.39 4.48
CA SER A 298 10.93 -5.18 4.33
C SER A 298 11.82 -3.95 4.34
N TYR A 299 11.54 -3.02 3.42
CA TYR A 299 12.10 -1.67 3.39
C TYR A 299 10.98 -0.66 3.17
N THR A 300 11.19 0.58 3.62
CA THR A 300 10.22 1.67 3.44
C THR A 300 10.78 2.70 2.47
N ALA A 301 10.14 2.88 1.31
CA ALA A 301 10.43 4.02 0.43
C ALA A 301 9.69 5.26 0.95
N PHE A 302 10.44 6.24 1.44
CA PHE A 302 9.91 7.54 1.87
C PHE A 302 9.73 8.49 0.68
N ALA A 303 8.91 9.51 0.81
CA ALA A 303 8.76 10.55 -0.21
C ALA A 303 10.12 11.10 -0.66
N GLY A 304 10.37 11.13 -1.97
CA GLY A 304 11.69 11.49 -2.52
C GLY A 304 12.64 10.31 -2.71
N SER A 305 12.20 9.07 -2.49
CA SER A 305 12.99 7.86 -2.67
C SER A 305 12.24 6.78 -3.43
N GLN A 306 13.00 5.82 -3.91
CA GLN A 306 12.52 4.63 -4.61
C GLN A 306 13.22 3.39 -4.09
N LEU A 307 12.64 2.24 -4.40
CA LEU A 307 13.30 0.94 -4.28
C LEU A 307 12.80 0.04 -5.41
N SER A 308 13.46 -1.10 -5.61
CA SER A 308 13.03 -2.09 -6.58
C SER A 308 12.90 -3.49 -5.97
N VAL A 309 12.10 -4.32 -6.61
CA VAL A 309 11.95 -5.75 -6.31
C VAL A 309 12.20 -6.53 -7.59
N PRO A 310 13.23 -7.38 -7.67
CA PRO A 310 13.47 -8.19 -8.87
C PRO A 310 12.32 -9.18 -9.07
N LEU A 311 11.89 -9.34 -10.32
CA LEU A 311 10.76 -10.19 -10.73
C LEU A 311 11.23 -11.37 -11.58
N THR A 312 10.49 -12.47 -11.50
CA THR A 312 10.58 -13.62 -12.42
C THR A 312 9.80 -13.34 -13.70
N GLU A 313 9.94 -14.20 -14.71
CA GLU A 313 9.13 -14.15 -15.95
C GLU A 313 7.62 -14.30 -15.69
N ASP A 314 7.23 -14.88 -14.55
CA ASP A 314 5.83 -15.05 -14.13
C ASP A 314 5.31 -13.88 -13.27
N ASN A 315 6.01 -12.74 -13.23
CA ASN A 315 5.67 -11.56 -12.39
C ASN A 315 5.59 -11.86 -10.88
N THR A 316 6.43 -12.78 -10.39
CA THR A 316 6.58 -13.04 -8.95
C THR A 316 7.95 -12.60 -8.43
N PRO A 317 8.14 -12.38 -7.12
CA PRO A 317 9.39 -11.82 -6.59
C PRO A 317 10.56 -12.82 -6.70
N ALA A 318 11.56 -12.51 -7.51
CA ALA A 318 12.78 -13.29 -7.66
C ALA A 318 13.77 -13.10 -6.48
N GLY A 319 13.55 -12.07 -5.65
CA GLY A 319 14.43 -11.71 -4.55
C GLY A 319 13.76 -10.77 -3.55
N SER A 320 14.53 -10.30 -2.57
CA SER A 320 14.09 -9.29 -1.60
C SER A 320 14.11 -7.88 -2.21
N PRO A 321 13.40 -6.91 -1.64
CA PRO A 321 13.47 -5.52 -2.08
C PRO A 321 14.89 -4.96 -1.89
N THR A 322 15.30 -4.05 -2.78
CA THR A 322 16.57 -3.33 -2.65
C THR A 322 16.50 -2.31 -1.50
N HIS A 323 17.67 -1.92 -0.99
CA HIS A 323 17.73 -0.80 -0.06
C HIS A 323 17.28 0.46 -0.79
N PRO A 324 16.43 1.32 -0.19
CA PRO A 324 15.92 2.50 -0.87
C PRO A 324 17.04 3.49 -1.24
N GLU A 325 16.83 4.18 -2.35
CA GLU A 325 17.72 5.18 -2.94
C GLU A 325 16.93 6.40 -3.43
N PRO A 326 17.57 7.55 -3.67
CA PRO A 326 16.89 8.70 -4.27
C PRO A 326 16.33 8.37 -5.65
N TYR A 327 15.12 8.81 -5.98
CA TYR A 327 14.64 8.68 -7.36
C TYR A 327 15.24 9.74 -8.30
N ASP A 328 15.18 9.47 -9.61
CA ASP A 328 15.50 10.45 -10.64
C ASP A 328 14.32 11.42 -10.84
N THR A 329 14.58 12.73 -10.83
CA THR A 329 13.54 13.75 -11.04
C THR A 329 12.91 13.65 -12.42
N ASN A 330 13.68 13.27 -13.44
CA ASN A 330 13.17 13.19 -14.81
C ASN A 330 12.08 12.11 -14.97
N GLU A 331 12.10 11.08 -14.11
CA GLU A 331 11.12 9.99 -14.11
C GLU A 331 9.80 10.37 -13.40
N VAL A 332 9.80 11.48 -12.64
CA VAL A 332 8.61 11.94 -11.90
C VAL A 332 8.03 13.26 -12.41
N ASP A 333 8.83 14.10 -13.08
CA ASP A 333 8.45 15.46 -13.49
C ASP A 333 7.27 15.48 -14.48
N ASN A 334 7.10 14.43 -15.29
CA ASN A 334 6.03 14.32 -16.29
C ASN A 334 4.81 13.50 -15.83
N LEU A 335 4.78 13.09 -14.56
CA LEU A 335 3.67 12.28 -14.05
C LEU A 335 2.36 13.10 -14.01
N PRO A 336 1.20 12.47 -14.31
CA PRO A 336 -0.10 13.13 -14.30
C PRO A 336 -0.66 13.34 -12.89
N ILE A 337 0.13 13.94 -11.98
CA ILE A 337 -0.28 14.13 -10.59
C ILE A 337 -1.49 15.08 -10.45
N GLU A 338 -1.73 15.93 -11.46
CA GLU A 338 -2.90 16.81 -11.53
C GLU A 338 -4.21 16.05 -11.82
N ALA A 339 -4.13 14.85 -12.41
CA ALA A 339 -5.29 13.99 -12.68
C ALA A 339 -5.68 13.10 -11.48
N LEU A 340 -4.98 13.25 -10.36
CA LEU A 340 -5.27 12.52 -9.12
C LEU A 340 -6.41 13.18 -8.35
N ASN A 341 -7.01 12.43 -7.44
CA ASN A 341 -8.19 12.89 -6.70
C ASN A 341 -7.89 14.03 -5.74
N ARG A 342 -6.70 14.01 -5.13
CA ARG A 342 -6.18 15.11 -4.31
C ARG A 342 -4.93 15.65 -4.96
N GLU A 343 -4.80 16.97 -4.90
CA GLU A 343 -3.59 17.66 -5.32
C GLU A 343 -2.43 17.26 -4.41
N ILE A 344 -1.28 17.00 -5.03
CA ILE A 344 -0.03 16.72 -4.33
C ILE A 344 1.11 17.49 -4.97
N THR A 345 2.17 17.67 -4.20
CA THR A 345 3.47 18.07 -4.74
C THR A 345 4.42 16.89 -4.51
N ALA A 346 4.97 16.34 -5.58
CA ALA A 346 6.02 15.33 -5.46
C ALA A 346 7.21 15.90 -4.66
N ALA A 347 7.70 15.14 -3.69
CA ALA A 347 8.84 15.57 -2.88
C ALA A 347 10.09 15.78 -3.77
N PRO A 348 11.07 16.61 -3.37
CA PRO A 348 12.38 16.53 -4.00
C PRO A 348 13.04 15.19 -3.66
N PRO A 349 13.97 14.67 -4.49
CA PRO A 349 14.75 13.49 -4.14
C PRO A 349 15.47 13.69 -2.81
N LEU A 350 15.39 12.70 -1.92
CA LEU A 350 16.17 12.67 -0.69
C LEU A 350 17.65 12.43 -1.00
N SER A 351 18.54 12.74 -0.07
CA SER A 351 19.91 12.23 -0.12
C SER A 351 19.99 10.80 0.42
N GLN A 352 21.01 10.05 0.02
CA GLN A 352 21.21 8.70 0.54
C GLN A 352 21.40 8.69 2.07
N ASP A 353 22.05 9.70 2.64
CA ASP A 353 22.25 9.80 4.08
C ASP A 353 20.94 10.02 4.85
N GLU A 354 20.03 10.85 4.30
CA GLU A 354 18.69 11.05 4.86
C GLU A 354 17.87 9.76 4.82
N ILE A 355 17.91 9.04 3.69
CA ILE A 355 17.22 7.74 3.56
C ILE A 355 17.74 6.76 4.60
N ASN A 356 19.05 6.62 4.75
CA ASN A 356 19.67 5.71 5.70
C ASN A 356 19.26 6.05 7.16
N ALA A 357 19.20 7.34 7.50
CA ALA A 357 18.77 7.79 8.81
C ALA A 357 17.30 7.42 9.08
N LEU A 358 16.40 7.66 8.12
CA LEU A 358 14.98 7.32 8.24
C LEU A 358 14.75 5.80 8.34
N GLN A 359 15.50 4.99 7.58
CA GLN A 359 15.44 3.53 7.72
C GLN A 359 15.79 3.11 9.15
N GLN A 360 16.88 3.67 9.71
CA GLN A 360 17.34 3.31 11.04
C GLN A 360 16.32 3.69 12.12
N GLU A 361 15.66 4.84 12.00
CA GLU A 361 14.60 5.26 12.92
C GLU A 361 13.42 4.26 12.93
N GLN A 362 12.97 3.78 11.76
CA GLN A 362 11.94 2.75 11.67
C GLN A 362 12.34 1.45 12.37
N PHE A 363 13.58 0.99 12.16
CA PHE A 363 14.10 -0.20 12.86
C PHE A 363 14.11 -0.02 14.39
N THR A 364 14.40 1.17 14.89
CA THR A 364 14.39 1.43 16.34
C THR A 364 12.99 1.52 16.93
N ASN A 365 12.01 2.03 16.16
CA ASN A 365 10.63 2.20 16.60
C ASN A 365 9.82 0.88 16.52
N ASN A 366 10.15 -0.03 15.59
CA ASN A 366 9.48 -1.32 15.44
C ASN A 366 10.06 -2.46 16.28
N GLY A 367 11.02 -2.17 17.18
CA GLY A 367 11.44 -3.04 18.28
C GLY A 367 11.97 -4.42 17.85
N ASN A 368 13.29 -4.60 17.86
CA ASN A 368 13.92 -5.92 17.79
C ASN A 368 13.45 -6.82 18.96
N PRO A 369 12.84 -8.00 18.74
CA PRO A 369 12.51 -8.93 19.81
C PRO A 369 13.75 -9.61 20.45
N ASP A 370 14.94 -9.50 19.85
CA ASP A 370 16.15 -10.25 20.23
C ASP A 370 17.41 -9.40 20.47
N ALA A 371 17.30 -8.09 20.74
CA ALA A 371 18.48 -7.29 21.15
C ALA A 371 18.78 -7.43 22.66
N PRO A 372 20.00 -7.83 23.07
CA PRO A 372 20.46 -7.56 24.42
C PRO A 372 20.59 -6.05 24.58
N GLY A 373 19.81 -5.46 25.49
CA GLY A 373 19.72 -4.01 25.66
C GLY A 373 21.07 -3.31 25.73
N GLN A 374 21.38 -2.51 24.71
CA GLN A 374 22.44 -1.51 24.78
C GLN A 374 21.80 -0.15 25.06
N ALA A 375 22.04 0.37 26.26
CA ALA A 375 21.72 1.72 26.64
C ALA A 375 22.46 2.70 25.70
N GLY A 376 21.69 3.46 24.92
CA GLY A 376 22.20 4.55 24.10
C GLY A 376 22.88 5.60 24.97
N SER A 377 24.17 5.83 24.72
CA SER A 377 24.86 7.04 25.20
C SER A 377 24.86 8.05 24.06
N ALA A 378 24.02 9.08 24.18
CA ALA A 378 24.01 10.21 23.25
C ALA A 378 25.36 10.97 23.30
N PRO A 379 25.98 11.34 22.16
CA PRO A 379 27.13 12.24 22.16
C PRO A 379 26.65 13.68 22.38
N GLY A 380 26.97 14.25 23.53
CA GLY A 380 26.77 15.67 23.82
C GLY A 380 27.74 16.55 23.02
N LEU A 381 27.19 17.51 22.28
CA LEU A 381 27.94 18.56 21.58
C LEU A 381 28.59 19.54 22.58
N SER A 382 29.76 20.00 22.19
CA SER A 382 30.73 20.84 22.91
C SER A 382 30.24 22.24 23.29
N GLY A 383 30.62 22.67 24.50
CA GLY A 383 30.61 24.07 24.96
C GLY A 383 31.84 24.35 25.84
N GLU A 384 32.36 25.56 25.76
CA GLU A 384 33.78 25.96 25.92
C GLU A 384 34.32 26.18 27.35
N THR A 385 35.57 25.71 27.58
CA THR A 385 36.74 26.29 28.33
C THR A 385 36.66 26.64 29.84
N PRO A 386 37.79 26.97 30.54
CA PRO A 386 38.94 26.10 30.87
C PRO A 386 39.34 26.16 32.37
N GLY A 387 39.97 25.12 32.94
CA GLY A 387 40.44 25.15 34.33
C GLY A 387 41.47 24.08 34.69
N GLN A 388 42.64 24.53 35.11
CA GLN A 388 43.90 23.82 35.35
C GLN A 388 43.95 22.82 36.53
N SER A 389 45.04 22.03 36.49
CA SER A 389 45.75 21.31 37.57
C SER A 389 45.24 19.90 37.88
N GLY A 390 46.04 18.85 38.03
CA GLY A 390 47.49 18.68 38.09
C GLY A 390 47.81 17.41 38.89
N ALA A 391 48.87 16.69 38.49
CA ALA A 391 49.66 15.72 39.26
C ALA A 391 49.21 14.23 39.40
N LEU A 392 49.84 13.40 38.54
CA LEU A 392 50.69 12.21 38.77
C LEU A 392 50.16 10.87 39.39
N PRO A 393 50.59 9.70 38.83
CA PRO A 393 50.39 8.30 39.31
C PRO A 393 51.57 7.86 40.25
N PRO A 394 51.88 6.58 40.62
CA PRO A 394 51.41 5.25 40.16
C PRO A 394 51.23 4.14 41.24
N GLY A 395 50.82 2.93 40.85
CA GLY A 395 50.89 1.74 41.71
C GLY A 395 50.53 0.45 40.98
N GLN A 396 51.53 -0.42 40.79
CA GLN A 396 51.51 -1.64 39.99
C GLN A 396 51.29 -2.90 40.86
N ALA A 397 50.83 -3.97 40.18
CA ALA A 397 51.10 -5.40 40.39
C ALA A 397 50.23 -6.22 41.36
N GLY A 398 49.77 -7.37 40.83
CA GLY A 398 49.18 -8.47 41.58
C GLY A 398 48.72 -9.60 40.64
N THR A 399 49.64 -10.46 40.24
CA THR A 399 49.40 -11.71 39.47
C THR A 399 49.05 -12.87 40.41
N THR A 400 48.00 -13.65 40.14
CA THR A 400 48.06 -15.14 40.24
C THR A 400 46.89 -15.82 39.51
N PRO A 401 47.08 -17.04 38.96
CA PRO A 401 46.13 -17.73 38.08
C PRO A 401 45.30 -18.81 38.79
N GLY A 402 44.13 -19.16 38.24
CA GLY A 402 43.29 -20.25 38.74
C GLY A 402 42.44 -20.88 37.62
N GLN A 403 42.66 -22.18 37.41
CA GLN A 403 42.12 -23.03 36.35
C GLN A 403 40.70 -23.56 36.62
N SER A 404 40.08 -24.02 35.52
CA SER A 404 39.07 -25.10 35.40
C SER A 404 37.66 -24.80 35.96
N GLY A 405 36.56 -25.25 35.37
CA GLY A 405 36.38 -26.26 34.33
C GLY A 405 34.94 -26.24 33.77
N ASN A 406 34.69 -27.23 32.92
CA ASN A 406 33.55 -27.38 32.02
C ASN A 406 32.15 -27.46 32.67
N ASN A 407 31.15 -27.02 31.89
CA ASN A 407 29.69 -27.29 31.89
C ASN A 407 29.27 -28.71 32.35
N PRO A 408 27.97 -29.04 32.60
CA PRO A 408 26.72 -28.23 32.60
C PRO A 408 25.76 -28.52 33.80
N GLY A 409 24.70 -27.72 33.99
CA GLY A 409 23.60 -28.10 34.91
C GLY A 409 22.51 -27.04 35.13
N ARG A 410 21.25 -27.43 34.87
CA ARG A 410 20.02 -26.68 35.15
C ARG A 410 19.85 -26.40 36.65
N GLY A 411 19.34 -25.22 37.01
CA GLY A 411 18.89 -24.93 38.38
C GLY A 411 18.24 -23.54 38.52
N ASN A 412 17.03 -23.54 39.05
CA ASN A 412 16.19 -22.39 39.41
C ASN A 412 16.89 -21.44 40.40
N GLY A 413 16.78 -20.11 40.21
CA GLY A 413 17.39 -19.14 41.11
C GLY A 413 16.77 -17.74 41.02
N ASN A 414 16.15 -17.34 42.13
CA ASN A 414 15.54 -16.04 42.43
C ASN A 414 16.61 -14.93 42.46
N SER A 415 16.38 -13.75 41.87
CA SER A 415 17.24 -12.58 42.06
C SER A 415 16.46 -11.32 42.45
N ASN A 416 16.85 -10.77 43.60
CA ASN A 416 16.46 -9.48 44.14
C ASN A 416 17.27 -8.38 43.44
N GLY A 417 16.60 -7.45 42.76
CA GLY A 417 17.21 -6.24 42.20
C GLY A 417 16.57 -4.99 42.79
N ASN A 418 17.31 -4.27 43.63
CA ASN A 418 16.90 -2.99 44.20
C ASN A 418 17.43 -1.88 43.29
N SER A 419 16.55 -1.12 42.64
CA SER A 419 16.93 0.02 41.81
C SER A 419 16.24 1.30 42.30
N ASN A 420 17.06 2.29 42.69
CA ASN A 420 16.61 3.64 42.99
C ASN A 420 16.68 4.46 41.69
N GLY A 421 15.54 4.68 41.05
CA GLY A 421 15.40 5.58 39.90
C GLY A 421 14.38 6.66 40.20
N ASN A 422 14.79 7.93 40.14
CA ASN A 422 13.89 9.08 40.11
C ASN A 422 13.56 9.35 38.64
N GLY A 423 12.37 8.96 38.19
CA GLY A 423 11.91 9.19 36.82
C GLY A 423 10.55 9.90 36.81
N ASN A 424 10.48 11.02 36.11
CA ASN A 424 9.21 11.64 35.71
C ASN A 424 8.80 11.01 34.38
N GLY A 425 7.80 10.14 34.39
CA GLY A 425 7.26 9.51 33.19
C GLY A 425 5.75 9.75 33.09
N ASN A 426 5.31 10.22 31.92
CA ASN A 426 3.91 10.20 31.52
C ASN A 426 3.70 8.87 30.78
N SER A 427 2.90 7.96 31.33
CA SER A 427 2.69 6.63 30.73
C SER A 427 1.21 6.33 30.57
N ASN A 428 0.83 5.92 29.36
CA ASN A 428 -0.44 5.30 29.05
C ASN A 428 -0.14 3.82 28.79
N GLY A 429 -0.34 2.97 29.80
CA GLY A 429 -0.02 1.54 29.71
C GLY A 429 -0.62 0.76 30.87
N ASN A 430 -1.29 -0.34 30.56
CA ASN A 430 -1.83 -1.28 31.53
C ASN A 430 -0.71 -2.23 31.98
N GLY A 431 -0.19 -2.01 33.19
CA GLY A 431 0.81 -2.88 33.80
C GLY A 431 0.53 -3.08 35.29
N ASN A 432 0.55 -4.34 35.74
CA ASN A 432 0.49 -4.68 37.16
C ASN A 432 1.90 -4.56 37.75
N GLY A 433 2.22 -3.38 38.29
CA GLY A 433 3.49 -3.10 38.96
C GLY A 433 3.25 -2.47 40.33
N ASN A 434 3.98 -2.93 41.34
CA ASN A 434 3.92 -2.38 42.70
C ASN A 434 4.96 -1.26 42.81
N SER A 435 4.56 -0.01 42.59
CA SER A 435 5.45 1.16 42.63
C SER A 435 5.15 2.05 43.84
N ASN A 436 6.16 2.30 44.67
CA ASN A 436 6.14 3.38 45.68
C ASN A 436 6.64 4.66 45.00
N GLY A 437 5.71 5.52 44.57
CA GLY A 437 6.04 6.81 43.97
C GLY A 437 5.00 7.87 44.35
N ASN A 438 5.47 9.05 44.75
CA ASN A 438 4.63 10.23 44.97
C ASN A 438 4.31 10.86 43.61
N GLY A 439 3.10 10.64 43.09
CA GLY A 439 2.61 11.27 41.86
C GLY A 439 1.34 12.08 42.14
N ASN A 440 1.31 13.32 41.65
CA ASN A 440 0.09 14.15 41.60
C ASN A 440 -0.67 13.80 40.31
N SER A 441 -1.86 13.23 40.43
CA SER A 441 -2.74 12.97 39.28
C SER A 441 -3.97 13.88 39.33
N ASN A 442 -4.28 14.50 38.19
CA ASN A 442 -5.52 15.24 37.95
C ASN A 442 -6.29 14.47 36.86
N GLY A 443 -7.32 13.71 37.25
CA GLY A 443 -8.11 12.92 36.31
C GLY A 443 -9.47 12.55 36.90
N ASN A 444 -10.54 12.86 36.18
CA ASN A 444 -11.92 12.50 36.51
C ASN A 444 -12.17 11.06 36.06
N GLY A 445 -12.42 10.16 37.01
CA GLY A 445 -12.79 8.78 36.74
C GLY A 445 -13.77 8.25 37.78
N ASN A 446 -14.94 7.83 37.32
CA ASN A 446 -15.98 7.21 38.14
C ASN A 446 -15.72 5.69 38.16
N GLY A 447 -15.22 5.16 39.28
CA GLY A 447 -14.86 3.75 39.38
C GLY A 447 -14.69 3.31 40.84
N ASN A 448 -15.35 2.21 41.20
CA ASN A 448 -15.48 1.68 42.54
C ASN A 448 -14.21 0.90 42.93
N SER A 449 -13.41 1.40 43.88
CA SER A 449 -12.20 0.73 44.36
C SER A 449 -12.29 0.39 45.86
N ASN A 450 -12.15 -0.89 46.16
CA ASN A 450 -12.07 -1.43 47.52
C ASN A 450 -10.58 -1.56 47.88
N GLY A 451 -10.02 -0.52 48.51
CA GLY A 451 -8.61 -0.48 48.90
C GLY A 451 -8.38 0.57 50.00
N ASN A 452 -7.71 0.17 51.07
CA ASN A 452 -7.50 0.98 52.26
C ASN A 452 -6.30 1.93 52.05
N SER A 453 -6.55 3.23 51.92
CA SER A 453 -5.50 4.26 51.78
C SER A 453 -5.69 5.39 52.77
N ASN A 454 -4.66 5.66 53.59
CA ASN A 454 -4.56 6.86 54.43
C ASN A 454 -4.12 8.04 53.56
N GLY A 455 -5.07 8.85 53.10
CA GLY A 455 -4.81 10.08 52.34
C GLY A 455 -5.21 11.32 53.15
N ASN A 456 -4.32 12.30 53.25
CA ASN A 456 -4.62 13.60 53.83
C ASN A 456 -5.09 14.54 52.70
N SER A 457 -6.38 14.86 52.64
CA SER A 457 -6.98 15.67 51.57
C SER A 457 -7.24 17.12 52.01
N ASN A 458 -6.68 18.09 51.29
CA ASN A 458 -7.13 19.50 51.33
C ASN A 458 -8.10 19.72 50.17
N GLY A 459 -9.40 19.70 50.45
CA GLY A 459 -10.46 19.96 49.46
C GLY A 459 -10.90 21.42 49.49
N ASN A 460 -11.04 22.04 48.30
CA ASN A 460 -11.78 23.28 48.13
C ASN A 460 -12.96 22.97 47.19
N GLY A 461 -14.14 22.77 47.78
CA GLY A 461 -15.36 22.46 47.06
C GLY A 461 -16.13 23.72 46.67
N ASN A 462 -16.62 23.78 45.44
CA ASN A 462 -17.68 24.71 45.06
C ASN A 462 -18.77 23.91 44.37
N GLY A 463 -19.81 23.58 45.13
CA GLY A 463 -21.03 22.97 44.61
C GLY A 463 -22.01 24.05 44.19
N ASN A 464 -22.75 23.81 43.11
CA ASN A 464 -24.04 24.46 42.91
C ASN A 464 -25.05 23.43 42.40
N ASN A 465 -26.06 23.22 43.25
CA ASN A 465 -27.31 22.55 42.93
C ASN A 465 -28.16 23.45 42.02
N LYS A 466 -28.64 22.88 40.91
CA LYS A 466 -30.08 22.71 40.65
C LYS A 466 -30.30 21.76 39.48
#